data_AF-A0A527YX33-F1
#
_entry.id   AF-A0A527YX33-F1
#
_cell.length_a   1.000
_cell.length_b   1.000
_cell.length_c   1.000
_cell.angle_alpha   90.00
_cell.angle_beta   90.00
_cell.angle_gamma   90.00
#
_symmetry.space_group_name_H-M   'P 1'
#
loop_
_entity.id
_entity.type
_entity.pdbx_description
1 polymer ?
#
loop_
_entity_poly.entity_id
_entity_poly.type
_entity_poly.pdbx_seq_one_letter_code
_entity_poly.pdbx_strand_id
1 'polypeptide(L)' 'HGLGPIAAVHTPEYLDFLEHIFVRWQRIEGASAEVIPNIHPIARGGSYPASAVGQAGYHMADTACPISGETWRSALWSA' A
#
# COMPACT_ATOMS: atom_id res chain seq x y z
N HIS A 1 2.34 18.22 12.35
CA HIS A 1 1.99 17.25 13.40
C HIS A 1 2.68 15.92 13.07
N GLY A 2 2.96 15.06 14.06
CA GLY A 2 3.62 13.76 13.81
C GLY A 2 2.65 12.67 13.33
N LEU A 3 3.07 11.40 13.30
CA LEU A 3 2.23 10.25 12.86
C LEU A 3 1.03 9.93 13.79
N GLY A 4 1.01 10.47 15.02
CA GLY A 4 0.00 10.14 16.04
C GLY A 4 -1.46 10.26 15.59
N PRO A 5 -1.89 11.39 14.99
CA PRO A 5 -3.25 11.54 14.48
C PRO A 5 -3.61 10.56 13.36
N ILE A 6 -2.66 10.25 12.46
CA ILE A 6 -2.86 9.32 11.35
C ILE A 6 -3.04 7.89 11.89
N ALA A 7 -2.17 7.49 12.84
CA ALA A 7 -2.22 6.18 13.50
C ALA A 7 -3.43 5.99 14.41
N ALA A 8 -4.16 7.07 14.76
CA ALA A 8 -5.41 6.97 15.50
C ALA A 8 -6.59 6.49 14.62
N VAL A 9 -6.47 6.58 13.29
CA VAL A 9 -7.53 6.24 12.33
C VAL A 9 -7.16 5.02 11.47
N HIS A 10 -5.90 4.88 11.11
CA HIS A 10 -5.41 3.80 10.25
C HIS A 10 -4.68 2.72 11.03
N THR A 11 -4.82 1.47 10.59
CA THR A 11 -4.13 0.35 11.24
C THR A 11 -2.61 0.41 11.00
N PRO A 12 -1.79 -0.11 11.92
CA PRO A 12 -0.35 -0.19 11.73
C PRO A 12 0.04 -0.93 10.44
N GLU A 13 -0.69 -1.99 10.09
CA GLU A 13 -0.40 -2.79 8.90
C GLU A 13 -0.66 -2.04 7.59
N TYR A 14 -1.64 -1.12 7.57
CA TYR A 14 -1.87 -0.27 6.41
C TYR A 14 -0.80 0.80 6.27
N LEU A 15 -0.38 1.42 7.39
CA LEU A 15 0.68 2.43 7.37
C LEU A 15 2.03 1.84 6.98
N ASP A 16 2.38 0.66 7.50
CA ASP A 16 3.59 -0.07 7.09
C ASP A 16 3.56 -0.42 5.59
N PHE A 17 2.42 -0.89 5.09
CA PHE A 17 2.22 -1.12 3.66
C PHE A 17 2.46 0.16 2.85
N LEU A 18 1.77 1.25 3.19
CA LEU A 18 1.79 2.47 2.39
C LEU A 18 3.18 3.10 2.34
N GLU A 19 3.94 3.04 3.44
CA GLU A 19 5.31 3.54 3.52
C GLU A 19 6.30 2.73 2.67
N HIS A 20 6.14 1.40 2.60
CA HIS A 20 7.16 0.51 2.05
C HIS A 20 6.81 -0.13 0.70
N ILE A 21 5.54 -0.10 0.27
CA ILE A 21 5.09 -0.90 -0.88
C ILE A 21 5.80 -0.51 -2.17
N PHE A 22 6.03 0.78 -2.44
CA PHE A 22 6.66 1.21 -3.69
C PHE A 22 8.05 0.57 -3.87
N VAL A 23 8.90 0.63 -2.83
CA VAL A 23 10.24 0.03 -2.88
C VAL A 23 10.17 -1.49 -3.04
N ARG A 24 9.19 -2.14 -2.41
CA ARG A 24 9.01 -3.59 -2.53
C ARG A 24 8.48 -3.99 -3.92
N TRP A 25 7.63 -3.17 -4.52
CA TRP A 25 7.09 -3.37 -5.86
C TRP A 25 8.18 -3.25 -6.92
N GLN A 26 9.04 -2.24 -6.82
CA GLN A 26 10.14 -2.03 -7.77
C GLN A 26 11.21 -3.15 -7.78
N ARG A 27 11.17 -4.09 -6.82
CA ARG A 27 12.04 -5.28 -6.81
C ARG A 27 11.51 -6.41 -7.70
N ILE A 28 10.28 -6.31 -8.20
CA ILE A 28 9.68 -7.30 -9.08
C ILE A 28 10.15 -7.01 -10.51
N GLU A 29 10.80 -7.99 -11.14
CA GLU A 29 11.22 -7.89 -12.53
C GLU A 29 9.99 -7.69 -13.45
N GLY A 30 10.03 -6.64 -14.28
CA GLY A 30 8.95 -6.32 -15.21
C GLY A 30 7.72 -5.67 -14.57
N ALA A 31 7.77 -5.25 -13.31
CA ALA A 31 6.68 -4.51 -12.69
C ALA A 31 6.45 -3.13 -13.33
N SER A 32 5.21 -2.64 -13.21
CA SER A 32 4.85 -1.28 -13.62
C SER A 32 5.59 -0.22 -12.79
N ALA A 33 5.69 0.99 -13.35
CA ALA A 33 6.31 2.13 -12.68
C ALA A 33 5.60 2.49 -11.35
N GLU A 34 4.28 2.39 -11.33
CA GLU A 34 3.46 2.59 -10.13
C GLU A 34 2.92 1.26 -9.61
N VAL A 35 2.60 1.21 -8.32
CA VAL A 35 1.89 0.09 -7.73
C VAL A 35 0.43 0.16 -8.19
N ILE A 36 -0.02 -0.86 -8.92
CA ILE A 36 -1.40 -0.99 -9.37
C ILE A 36 -1.83 -2.44 -9.11
N PRO A 37 -2.89 -2.70 -8.33
CA PRO A 37 -3.30 -4.05 -8.00
C PRO A 37 -3.91 -4.72 -9.23
N ASN A 38 -3.58 -6.00 -9.45
CA ASN A 38 -4.17 -6.84 -10.50
C ASN A 38 -4.91 -8.06 -9.93
N ILE A 39 -4.86 -8.25 -8.61
CA ILE A 39 -5.58 -9.27 -7.87
C ILE A 39 -6.28 -8.61 -6.69
N HIS A 40 -7.46 -9.09 -6.32
CA HIS A 40 -8.19 -8.62 -5.16
C HIS A 40 -8.69 -9.83 -4.35
N PRO A 41 -8.59 -9.80 -3.01
CA PRO A 41 -9.07 -10.88 -2.19
C PRO A 41 -10.60 -10.94 -2.23
N ILE A 42 -11.16 -12.13 -2.46
CA ILE A 42 -12.62 -12.37 -2.33
C ILE A 42 -13.06 -12.14 -0.87
N ALA A 43 -12.21 -12.52 0.09
CA ALA A 43 -12.41 -12.29 1.51
C ALA A 43 -11.07 -12.04 2.23
N ARG A 44 -11.11 -11.33 3.35
CA ARG A 44 -9.92 -10.95 4.15
C ARG A 44 -9.72 -11.80 5.41
N GLY A 45 -10.39 -12.94 5.50
CA GLY A 45 -10.34 -13.84 6.67
C GLY A 45 -9.16 -14.83 6.68
N GLY A 46 -8.33 -14.83 5.62
CA GLY A 46 -7.11 -15.65 5.55
C GLY A 46 -5.91 -14.99 6.23
N SER A 47 -4.73 -15.58 6.05
CA SER A 47 -3.48 -14.96 6.50
C SER A 47 -3.16 -13.70 5.71
N TYR A 48 -2.49 -12.74 6.36
CA TYR A 48 -2.03 -11.53 5.68
C TYR A 48 -1.00 -11.88 4.59
N PRO A 49 -1.12 -11.34 3.36
CA PRO A 49 -0.21 -11.71 2.26
C PRO A 49 1.24 -11.29 2.53
N ALA A 50 2.18 -12.17 2.21
CA ALA A 50 3.61 -11.88 2.30
C ALA A 50 4.15 -11.12 1.07
N SER A 51 3.58 -11.36 -0.12
CA SER A 51 4.06 -10.76 -1.37
C SER A 51 3.59 -9.31 -1.55
N ALA A 52 4.39 -8.48 -2.24
CA ALA A 52 4.00 -7.10 -2.55
C ALA A 52 2.72 -7.05 -3.41
N VAL A 53 2.57 -7.96 -4.37
CA VAL A 53 1.36 -8.08 -5.20
C VAL A 53 0.13 -8.41 -4.36
N GLY A 54 0.26 -9.38 -3.45
CA GLY A 54 -0.83 -9.76 -2.54
C GLY A 54 -1.22 -8.63 -1.59
N GLN A 55 -0.23 -7.89 -1.08
CA GLN A 55 -0.50 -6.74 -0.21
C GLN A 55 -1.11 -5.57 -0.96
N ALA A 56 -0.69 -5.30 -2.21
CA ALA A 56 -1.33 -4.30 -3.06
C ALA A 56 -2.81 -4.65 -3.27
N GLY A 57 -3.11 -5.89 -3.64
CA GLY A 57 -4.49 -6.36 -3.77
C GLY A 57 -5.28 -6.35 -2.44
N TYR A 58 -4.61 -6.58 -1.32
CA TYR A 58 -5.23 -6.48 -0.01
C TYR A 58 -5.55 -5.01 0.32
N HIS A 59 -4.61 -4.08 0.23
CA HIS A 59 -4.81 -2.72 0.76
C HIS A 59 -5.41 -1.72 -0.23
N MET A 60 -5.28 -1.96 -1.53
CA MET A 60 -5.83 -1.09 -2.58
C MET A 60 -7.19 -1.62 -3.01
N ALA A 61 -8.23 -0.81 -2.82
CA ALA A 61 -9.62 -1.22 -3.08
C ALA A 61 -9.98 -1.24 -4.57
N ASP A 62 -9.29 -0.44 -5.37
CA ASP A 62 -9.50 -0.27 -6.81
C ASP A 62 -8.19 0.13 -7.51
N THR A 63 -8.28 0.40 -8.81
CA THR A 63 -7.15 0.85 -9.64
C THR A 63 -7.10 2.37 -9.85
N ALA A 64 -7.94 3.14 -9.15
CA ALA A 64 -7.96 4.61 -9.22
C ALA A 64 -6.99 5.28 -8.23
N CYS A 65 -6.24 4.49 -7.47
CA CYS A 65 -5.32 4.95 -6.42
C CYS A 65 -3.87 4.48 -6.64
N PRO A 66 -3.24 4.69 -7.80
CA PRO A 66 -1.86 4.28 -8.03
C PRO A 66 -0.89 4.88 -6.99
N ILE A 67 0.11 4.11 -6.58
CA ILE A 67 1.13 4.55 -5.61
C ILE A 67 2.48 4.69 -6.31
N SER A 68 3.05 5.89 -6.24
CA SER A 68 4.40 6.24 -6.71
C SER A 68 5.38 6.35 -5.53
N GLY A 69 6.66 6.66 -5.81
CA GLY A 69 7.68 6.85 -4.79
C GLY A 69 7.44 8.06 -3.88
N GLU A 70 6.62 9.00 -4.32
CA GLU A 70 6.29 10.24 -3.64
C GLU A 70 5.00 10.14 -2.81
N THR A 71 4.14 9.16 -3.10
CA THR A 71 2.79 9.06 -2.52
C THR A 71 2.80 9.09 -0.99
N TRP A 72 3.65 8.30 -0.33
CA TRP A 72 3.71 8.26 1.13
C TRP A 72 3.98 9.65 1.73
N ARG A 73 5.03 10.31 1.26
CA ARG A 73 5.41 11.65 1.75
C ARG A 73 4.32 12.67 1.45
N SER A 74 3.75 12.66 0.25
CA SER A 74 2.69 13.59 -0.14
C SER A 74 1.43 13.39 0.69
N ALA A 75 1.02 12.15 0.94
CA ALA A 75 -0.12 11.82 1.79
C ALA A 75 0.12 12.26 3.25
N LEU A 76 1.30 12.03 3.80
CA LEU A 76 1.67 12.48 5.16
C LEU A 76 1.58 14.00 5.33
N TRP A 77 1.99 14.78 4.32
CA TRP A 77 1.94 16.24 4.39
C TRP A 77 0.53 16.80 4.18
N SER A 78 -0.36 16.03 3.57
CA SER A 78 -1.75 16.43 3.34
C SER A 78 -2.69 16.09 4.51
N ALA A 79 -2.29 15.19 5.41
CA ALA A 79 -3.07 14.73 6.55
C ALA A 79 -2.92 15.67 7.76
#